data_AF-A0A7C7GQB6-F1
#
_entry.id   AF-A0A7C7GQB6-F1
#
_cell.length_a   1.000
_cell.length_b   1.000
_cell.length_c   1.000
_cell.angle_alpha   90.00
_cell.angle_beta   90.00
_cell.angle_gamma   90.00
#
_symmetry.space_group_name_H-M   'P 1'
#
loop_
_entity.id
_entity.type
_entity.pdbx_description
1 polymer ?
#
loop_
_entity_poly.entity_id
_entity_poly.type
_entity_poly.pdbx_seq_one_letter_code
_entity_poly.pdbx_strand_id
1 'polypeptide(L)'
;MALIVEDGTVVAGADSFSSLIDARALAVNYGLTLPVDDTEAEVKLRQGYLNLLQRERTLQGSRISAVQTGIYPRSSVLNNCFPVDSDVIPNEVKLAQIYASDAINSGAETNGVQTGERLKSFNVAQTTYSETYQDGSRQSTNPSIQGVYNSLYPLTKAGFQASPCGAGGGLSRDNMGYL
;
A
#
# COMPACT_ATOMS: atom_id res chain seq x y z
N MET A 1 -4.96 8.79 -21.42
CA MET A 1 -3.89 9.83 -21.49
C MET A 1 -2.72 9.24 -20.76
N ALA A 2 -1.55 9.20 -21.40
CA ALA A 2 -0.41 8.46 -20.87
C ALA A 2 -0.10 8.82 -19.41
N LEU A 3 0.30 7.81 -18.64
CA LEU A 3 0.74 7.98 -17.25
C LEU A 3 2.01 8.83 -17.20
N ILE A 4 2.09 9.71 -16.21
CA ILE A 4 3.30 10.44 -15.87
C ILE A 4 3.99 9.63 -14.76
N VAL A 5 5.06 8.93 -15.14
CA VAL A 5 5.73 7.97 -14.26
C VAL A 5 6.77 8.71 -13.41
N GLU A 6 6.70 8.52 -12.09
CA GLU A 6 7.77 8.89 -11.17
C GLU A 6 8.89 7.86 -11.25
N ASP A 7 10.11 8.32 -11.54
CA ASP A 7 11.31 7.50 -11.70
C ASP A 7 12.34 7.70 -10.57
N GLY A 8 12.06 8.58 -9.61
CA GLY A 8 12.95 8.97 -8.52
C GLY A 8 13.49 10.39 -8.65
N THR A 9 13.27 11.05 -9.79
CA THR A 9 13.74 12.41 -10.06
C THR A 9 12.76 13.53 -9.66
N VAL A 10 11.63 13.20 -9.01
CA VAL A 10 10.55 14.14 -8.66
C VAL A 10 9.90 14.70 -9.92
N VAL A 11 9.30 13.81 -10.71
CA VAL A 11 8.64 14.15 -11.96
C VAL A 11 7.40 14.99 -11.68
N ALA A 12 7.35 16.19 -12.26
CA ALA A 12 6.25 17.11 -12.05
C ALA A 12 4.92 16.50 -12.53
N GLY A 13 3.94 16.43 -11.62
CA GLY A 13 2.62 15.88 -11.92
C GLY A 13 2.58 14.36 -12.05
N ALA A 14 3.57 13.63 -11.53
CA ALA A 14 3.55 12.18 -11.54
C ALA A 14 2.27 11.60 -10.94
N ASP A 15 1.70 10.61 -11.63
CA ASP A 15 0.43 9.96 -11.30
C ASP A 15 0.54 8.42 -11.29
N SER A 16 1.75 7.89 -11.46
CA SER A 16 2.07 6.46 -11.38
C SER A 16 3.54 6.23 -10.99
N PHE A 17 3.86 5.06 -10.42
CA PHE A 17 5.24 4.58 -10.20
C PHE A 17 5.73 3.60 -11.27
N SER A 18 4.84 3.20 -12.19
CA SER A 18 5.13 2.26 -13.28
C SER A 18 4.47 2.70 -14.58
N SER A 19 5.07 2.37 -15.72
CA SER A 19 4.40 2.47 -17.01
C SER A 19 3.23 1.47 -17.10
N LEU A 20 2.30 1.68 -18.04
CA LEU A 20 1.17 0.75 -18.23
C LEU A 20 1.66 -0.66 -18.62
N ILE A 21 2.68 -0.73 -19.48
CA ILE A 21 3.25 -2.00 -19.96
C ILE A 21 3.89 -2.76 -18.79
N ASP A 22 4.73 -2.08 -18.01
CA ASP A 22 5.41 -2.70 -16.87
C ASP A 22 4.41 -3.11 -15.79
N ALA A 23 3.39 -2.28 -15.55
CA ALA A 23 2.34 -2.59 -14.58
C ALA A 23 1.54 -3.84 -14.97
N ARG A 24 1.22 -4.02 -16.25
CA ARG A 24 0.55 -5.24 -16.74
C ARG A 24 1.45 -6.46 -16.64
N ALA A 25 2.71 -6.35 -17.06
CA ALA A 25 3.67 -7.45 -16.94
C ALA A 25 3.83 -7.88 -15.47
N LEU A 26 3.95 -6.92 -14.56
CA LEU A 26 4.07 -7.19 -13.14
C LEU A 26 2.77 -7.76 -12.55
N ALA A 27 1.60 -7.25 -12.95
CA ALA A 27 0.30 -7.80 -12.51
C ALA A 27 0.17 -9.29 -12.87
N VAL A 28 0.49 -9.66 -14.12
CA VAL A 28 0.44 -11.06 -14.58
C VAL A 28 1.36 -11.97 -13.75
N ASN A 29 2.59 -11.52 -13.45
CA ASN A 29 3.54 -12.29 -12.66
C ASN A 29 3.03 -12.65 -11.24
N TYR A 30 2.13 -11.83 -10.68
CA TYR A 30 1.57 -12.01 -9.34
C TYR A 30 0.09 -12.44 -9.33
N GLY A 31 -0.47 -12.80 -10.50
CA GLY A 31 -1.87 -13.23 -10.61
C GLY A 31 -2.89 -12.11 -10.35
N LEU A 32 -2.48 -10.86 -10.55
CA LEU A 32 -3.32 -9.66 -10.41
C LEU A 32 -3.89 -9.26 -11.77
N THR A 33 -5.00 -8.52 -11.74
CA THR A 33 -5.72 -8.11 -12.94
C THR A 33 -5.81 -6.59 -13.05
N LEU A 34 -5.53 -6.09 -14.26
CA LEU A 34 -5.85 -4.73 -14.67
C LEU A 34 -6.80 -4.78 -15.87
N PRO A 35 -7.63 -3.75 -16.08
CA PRO A 35 -8.47 -3.65 -17.27
C PRO A 35 -7.69 -3.88 -18.58
N VAL A 36 -8.36 -4.50 -19.55
CA VAL A 36 -7.83 -4.69 -20.91
C VAL A 36 -7.85 -3.36 -21.68
N ASP A 37 -8.84 -2.52 -21.42
CA ASP A 37 -8.85 -1.16 -21.94
C ASP A 37 -7.74 -0.34 -21.28
N ASP A 38 -6.92 0.32 -22.11
CA ASP A 38 -5.77 1.08 -21.64
C ASP A 38 -6.20 2.31 -20.83
N THR A 39 -7.27 2.99 -21.22
CA THR A 39 -7.75 4.18 -20.51
C THR A 39 -8.27 3.80 -19.13
N GLU A 40 -9.03 2.70 -19.03
CA GLU A 40 -9.50 2.18 -17.76
C GLU A 40 -8.34 1.71 -16.88
N ALA A 41 -7.35 1.01 -17.43
CA ALA A 41 -6.19 0.55 -16.69
C ALA A 41 -5.35 1.71 -16.16
N GLU A 42 -5.12 2.74 -16.97
CA GLU A 42 -4.46 3.97 -16.54
C GLU A 42 -5.23 4.64 -15.38
N VAL A 43 -6.57 4.69 -15.46
CA VAL A 43 -7.39 5.23 -14.36
C VAL A 43 -7.22 4.40 -13.09
N LYS A 44 -7.25 3.06 -13.17
CA LYS A 44 -7.02 2.19 -12.01
C LYS A 44 -5.64 2.38 -11.40
N LEU A 45 -4.60 2.55 -12.23
CA LEU A 45 -3.24 2.82 -11.77
C LEU A 45 -3.13 4.16 -11.03
N ARG A 46 -3.79 5.21 -11.52
CA ARG A 46 -3.87 6.51 -10.82
C ARG A 46 -4.61 6.40 -9.48
N GLN A 47 -5.72 5.65 -9.45
CA GLN A 47 -6.46 5.40 -8.22
C GLN A 47 -5.59 4.62 -7.21
N GLY A 48 -4.85 3.62 -7.68
CA GLY A 48 -3.87 2.89 -6.86
C GLY A 48 -2.77 3.81 -6.31
N TYR A 49 -2.22 4.69 -7.15
CA TYR A 49 -1.21 5.68 -6.76
C TYR A 49 -1.72 6.60 -5.63
N LEU A 50 -2.92 7.16 -5.81
CA LEU A 50 -3.55 8.01 -4.80
C LEU A 50 -3.87 7.24 -3.51
N ASN A 51 -4.29 5.99 -3.61
CA ASN A 51 -4.58 5.15 -2.45
C ASN A 51 -3.36 4.98 -1.54
N LEU A 52 -2.14 4.98 -2.08
CA LEU A 52 -0.93 4.85 -1.28
C LEU A 52 -0.66 6.07 -0.39
N LEU A 53 -1.19 7.25 -0.70
CA LEU A 53 -0.98 8.48 0.10
C LEU A 53 -1.40 8.32 1.56
N GLN A 54 -2.40 7.47 1.83
CA GLN A 54 -2.83 7.18 3.21
C GLN A 54 -1.75 6.47 4.04
N ARG A 55 -0.73 5.88 3.39
CA ARG A 55 0.37 5.16 4.04
C ARG A 55 1.52 6.06 4.45
N GLU A 56 1.53 7.33 4.03
CA GLU A 56 2.60 8.30 4.29
C GLU A 56 3.10 8.28 5.75
N ARG A 57 2.18 8.28 6.72
CA ARG A 57 2.52 8.36 8.15
C ARG A 57 3.27 7.11 8.67
N THR A 58 3.07 5.97 8.03
CA THR A 58 3.67 4.69 8.42
C THR A 58 5.05 4.46 7.84
N LEU A 59 5.40 5.16 6.76
CA LEU A 59 6.66 4.97 6.04
C LEU A 59 7.86 5.50 6.82
N GLN A 60 9.01 4.88 6.61
CA GLN A 60 10.31 5.37 7.08
C GLN A 60 10.72 6.64 6.35
N GLY A 61 11.72 7.34 6.89
CA GLY A 61 12.35 8.46 6.21
C GLY A 61 11.41 9.62 5.90
N SER A 62 11.84 10.49 5.00
CA SER A 62 11.11 11.68 4.55
C SER A 62 11.09 11.78 3.05
N ARG A 63 10.02 12.39 2.52
CA ARG A 63 9.99 12.87 1.13
C ARG A 63 11.19 13.76 0.84
N ILE A 64 11.76 13.64 -0.36
CA ILE A 64 12.93 14.46 -0.76
C ILE A 64 12.53 15.85 -1.24
N SER A 65 11.26 16.03 -1.61
CA SER A 65 10.75 17.31 -2.11
C SER A 65 9.33 17.58 -1.62
N ALA A 66 9.00 18.85 -1.42
CA ALA A 66 7.65 19.29 -1.08
C ALA A 66 6.69 19.25 -2.29
N VAL A 67 7.22 19.29 -3.52
CA VAL A 67 6.40 19.30 -4.75
C VAL A 67 6.10 17.90 -5.29
N GLN A 68 6.67 16.86 -4.69
CA GLN A 68 6.38 15.49 -5.12
C GLN A 68 4.93 15.12 -4.79
N THR A 69 4.25 14.47 -5.73
CA THR A 69 2.83 14.11 -5.63
C THR A 69 2.62 12.83 -4.82
N GLY A 70 3.54 11.87 -4.91
CA GLY A 70 3.44 10.54 -4.31
C GLY A 70 4.17 10.34 -2.98
N ILE A 71 4.06 9.12 -2.44
CA ILE A 71 4.72 8.72 -1.19
C ILE A 71 6.25 8.52 -1.31
N TYR A 72 6.75 8.32 -2.53
CA TYR A 72 8.15 8.18 -2.92
C TYR A 72 8.44 9.15 -4.07
N PRO A 73 9.71 9.55 -4.32
CA PRO A 73 10.96 9.14 -3.63
C PRO A 73 11.11 9.60 -2.18
N ARG A 74 12.03 8.97 -1.42
CA ARG A 74 12.30 9.25 0.01
C ARG A 74 13.77 9.11 0.39
N SER A 75 14.23 9.91 1.33
CA SER A 75 15.56 9.80 1.96
C SER A 75 15.52 9.04 3.30
N SER A 76 16.66 8.46 3.69
CA SER A 76 16.84 7.78 4.99
C SER A 76 15.89 6.59 5.20
N VAL A 77 15.80 5.72 4.18
CA VAL A 77 15.00 4.50 4.20
C VAL A 77 15.93 3.27 4.15
N LEU A 78 15.60 2.26 4.95
CA LEU A 78 16.20 0.94 4.85
C LEU A 78 15.14 -0.07 4.38
N ASN A 79 15.49 -0.85 3.36
CA ASN A 79 14.72 -2.02 2.95
C ASN A 79 15.50 -3.27 3.36
N ASN A 80 14.96 -4.05 4.31
CA ASN A 80 15.62 -5.25 4.82
C ASN A 80 17.11 -5.05 5.17
N CYS A 81 17.41 -3.93 5.84
CA CYS A 81 18.75 -3.51 6.26
C CYS A 81 19.71 -3.05 5.17
N PHE A 82 19.23 -2.89 3.93
CA PHE A 82 19.97 -2.23 2.86
C PHE A 82 19.46 -0.81 2.66
N PRO A 83 20.36 0.19 2.51
CA PRO A 83 19.97 1.54 2.19
C PRO A 83 19.28 1.56 0.83
N VAL A 84 18.16 2.28 0.78
CA VAL A 84 17.49 2.62 -0.47
C VAL A 84 17.95 4.02 -0.85
N ASP A 85 18.47 4.15 -2.07
CA ASP A 85 18.89 5.44 -2.60
C ASP A 85 17.70 6.39 -2.76
N SER A 86 17.94 7.67 -2.52
CA SER A 86 16.87 8.65 -2.42
C SER A 86 16.22 9.00 -3.76
N ASP A 87 16.85 8.62 -4.86
CA ASP A 87 16.43 8.79 -6.25
C ASP A 87 15.94 7.48 -6.87
N VAL A 88 15.58 6.49 -6.04
CA VAL A 88 15.05 5.19 -6.49
C VAL A 88 13.63 4.99 -5.99
N ILE A 89 12.79 4.44 -6.86
CA ILE A 89 11.46 3.93 -6.51
C ILE A 89 11.54 2.42 -6.25
N PRO A 90 11.39 1.96 -4.99
CA PRO A 90 11.48 0.54 -4.66
C PRO A 90 10.42 -0.30 -5.39
N ASN A 91 10.77 -1.56 -5.68
CA ASN A 91 9.85 -2.50 -6.31
C ASN A 91 8.62 -2.78 -5.43
N GLU A 92 8.78 -2.74 -4.11
CA GLU A 92 7.71 -2.84 -3.13
C GLU A 92 6.64 -1.75 -3.33
N VAL A 93 7.04 -0.53 -3.69
CA VAL A 93 6.12 0.59 -3.94
C VAL A 93 5.37 0.39 -5.25
N LYS A 94 6.07 -0.06 -6.30
CA LYS A 94 5.46 -0.39 -7.60
C LYS A 94 4.44 -1.53 -7.44
N LEU A 95 4.80 -2.58 -6.70
CA LEU A 95 3.92 -3.69 -6.41
C LEU A 95 2.72 -3.27 -5.55
N ALA A 96 2.92 -2.40 -4.56
CA ALA A 96 1.85 -1.83 -3.75
C ALA A 96 0.84 -1.07 -4.62
N GLN A 97 1.29 -0.29 -5.60
CA GLN A 97 0.39 0.41 -6.52
C GLN A 97 -0.47 -0.59 -7.31
N ILE A 98 0.11 -1.70 -7.78
CA ILE A 98 -0.63 -2.71 -8.54
C ILE A 98 -1.64 -3.45 -7.65
N TYR A 99 -1.26 -3.85 -6.43
CA TYR A 99 -2.22 -4.42 -5.48
C TYR A 99 -3.39 -3.49 -5.19
N ALA A 100 -3.12 -2.18 -5.04
CA ALA A 100 -4.18 -1.20 -4.87
C ALA A 100 -5.08 -1.13 -6.11
N SER A 101 -4.48 -1.08 -7.30
CA SER A 101 -5.18 -0.96 -8.57
C SER A 101 -6.07 -2.17 -8.86
N ASP A 102 -5.58 -3.39 -8.63
CA ASP A 102 -6.33 -4.64 -8.79
C ASP A 102 -7.49 -4.74 -7.79
N ALA A 103 -7.27 -4.37 -6.53
CA ALA A 103 -8.34 -4.36 -5.53
C ALA A 103 -9.45 -3.36 -5.93
N ILE A 104 -9.07 -2.16 -6.39
CA ILE A 104 -10.01 -1.13 -6.86
C ILE A 104 -10.69 -1.55 -8.18
N ASN A 105 -10.00 -2.31 -9.01
CA ASN A 105 -10.60 -2.95 -10.18
C ASN A 105 -11.66 -3.99 -9.76
N SER A 106 -11.39 -4.73 -8.69
CA SER A 106 -12.27 -5.75 -8.10
C SER A 106 -13.41 -5.17 -7.24
N GLY A 107 -13.57 -3.84 -7.20
CA GLY A 107 -14.67 -3.18 -6.49
C GLY A 107 -14.33 -2.66 -5.09
N ALA A 108 -13.05 -2.60 -4.70
CA ALA A 108 -12.66 -1.93 -3.47
C ALA A 108 -12.97 -0.43 -3.53
N GLU A 109 -13.81 0.04 -2.61
CA GLU A 109 -14.13 1.45 -2.44
C GLU A 109 -12.89 2.24 -1.99
N THR A 110 -12.73 3.46 -2.50
CA THR A 110 -11.58 4.33 -2.11
C THR A 110 -12.01 5.60 -1.39
N ASN A 111 -13.25 6.02 -1.59
CA ASN A 111 -13.82 7.27 -1.07
C ASN A 111 -15.23 7.05 -0.51
N GLY A 112 -15.51 5.85 0.00
CA GLY A 112 -16.82 5.52 0.56
C GLY A 112 -17.14 6.42 1.77
N VAL A 113 -18.40 6.83 1.88
CA VAL A 113 -18.91 7.53 3.07
C VAL A 113 -19.37 6.50 4.11
N GLN A 114 -19.08 6.76 5.39
CA GLN A 114 -19.37 5.82 6.46
C GLN A 114 -20.86 5.83 6.78
N THR A 115 -21.60 4.91 6.17
CA THR A 115 -23.07 4.85 6.28
C THR A 115 -23.59 3.68 7.11
N GLY A 116 -22.72 2.77 7.56
CA GLY A 116 -23.13 1.52 8.25
C GLY A 116 -22.39 1.20 9.56
N GLU A 117 -23.10 0.48 10.44
CA GLU A 117 -22.60 -0.08 11.70
C GLU A 117 -21.91 -1.44 11.48
N ARG A 118 -20.95 -1.81 12.33
CA ARG A 118 -20.24 -3.10 12.20
C ARG A 118 -21.19 -4.24 12.54
N LEU A 119 -21.11 -5.34 11.80
CA LEU A 119 -21.89 -6.54 12.08
C LEU A 119 -21.44 -7.16 13.42
N LYS A 120 -22.39 -7.41 14.32
CA LYS A 120 -22.17 -8.06 15.62
C LYS A 120 -22.29 -9.57 15.52
N SER A 121 -23.30 -10.05 14.79
CA SER A 121 -23.50 -11.47 14.53
C SER A 121 -24.23 -11.70 13.21
N PHE A 122 -23.90 -12.81 12.57
CA PHE A 122 -24.55 -13.34 11.37
C PHE A 122 -25.05 -14.75 11.66
N ASN A 123 -26.32 -15.02 11.39
CA ASN A 123 -26.91 -16.35 11.53
C ASN A 123 -27.62 -16.76 10.24
N VAL A 124 -27.39 -17.99 9.79
CA VAL A 124 -28.05 -18.58 8.62
C VAL A 124 -28.73 -19.86 9.05
N ALA A 125 -30.06 -19.85 9.06
CA ALA A 125 -30.87 -21.02 9.36
C ALA A 125 -31.74 -21.35 8.15
N GLN A 126 -31.33 -22.35 7.35
CA GLN A 126 -31.98 -22.95 6.17
C GLN A 126 -32.60 -21.98 5.13
N THR A 127 -33.56 -21.14 5.52
CA THR A 127 -34.26 -20.15 4.68
C THR A 127 -34.35 -18.75 5.30
N THR A 128 -33.84 -18.54 6.52
CA THR A 128 -33.91 -17.27 7.24
C THR A 128 -32.51 -16.72 7.51
N TYR A 129 -32.32 -15.46 7.12
CA TYR A 129 -31.12 -14.67 7.38
C TYR A 129 -31.41 -13.71 8.54
N SER A 130 -30.57 -13.71 9.58
CA SER A 130 -30.62 -12.69 10.63
C SER A 130 -29.25 -12.08 10.89
N GLU A 131 -29.23 -10.75 10.92
CA GLU A 131 -28.06 -9.93 11.19
C GLU A 131 -28.35 -9.03 12.39
N THR A 132 -27.38 -8.91 13.30
CA THR A 132 -27.44 -7.86 14.34
C THR A 132 -26.21 -6.98 14.22
N TYR A 133 -26.37 -5.67 14.39
CA TYR A 133 -25.29 -4.70 14.30
C TYR A 133 -24.78 -4.30 15.70
N GLN A 134 -23.51 -3.90 15.76
CA GLN A 134 -22.87 -3.42 16.98
C GLN A 134 -23.25 -1.96 17.20
N ASP A 135 -24.04 -1.71 18.23
CA ASP A 135 -24.48 -0.37 18.62
C ASP A 135 -23.29 0.55 18.94
N GLY A 136 -23.32 1.76 18.39
CA GLY A 136 -22.24 2.75 18.52
C GLY A 136 -20.95 2.44 17.72
N SER A 137 -20.93 1.39 16.91
CA SER A 137 -19.80 1.07 16.03
C SER A 137 -19.99 1.65 14.63
N ARG A 138 -18.89 1.84 13.89
CA ARG A 138 -18.95 2.23 12.48
C ARG A 138 -18.01 1.36 11.64
N GLN A 139 -18.44 0.93 10.46
CA GLN A 139 -17.60 0.14 9.55
C GLN A 139 -16.51 1.00 8.93
N SER A 140 -15.28 0.49 8.81
CA SER A 140 -14.24 1.20 8.06
C SER A 140 -14.71 1.41 6.62
N THR A 141 -14.71 2.64 6.15
CA THR A 141 -15.11 2.98 4.78
C THR A 141 -14.08 2.57 3.75
N ASN A 142 -12.81 2.66 4.14
CA ASN A 142 -11.71 2.31 3.26
C ASN A 142 -11.29 0.86 3.57
N PRO A 143 -11.37 -0.05 2.59
CA PRO A 143 -10.88 -1.41 2.74
C PRO A 143 -9.37 -1.39 2.96
N SER A 144 -8.92 -2.12 3.97
CA SER A 144 -7.48 -2.37 4.14
C SER A 144 -7.04 -3.39 3.10
N ILE A 145 -6.39 -2.91 2.03
CA ILE A 145 -5.86 -3.78 0.98
C ILE A 145 -4.61 -4.47 1.53
N GLN A 146 -4.73 -5.74 1.91
CA GLN A 146 -3.66 -6.47 2.60
C GLN A 146 -2.38 -6.59 1.76
N GLY A 147 -2.51 -6.75 0.44
CA GLY A 147 -1.37 -6.78 -0.48
C GLY A 147 -0.53 -5.50 -0.44
N VAL A 148 -1.18 -4.34 -0.32
CA VAL A 148 -0.52 -3.03 -0.15
C VAL A 148 0.25 -2.98 1.18
N TYR A 149 -0.37 -3.46 2.27
CA TYR A 149 0.29 -3.48 3.56
C TYR A 149 1.53 -4.38 3.56
N ASN A 150 1.40 -5.60 3.04
CA ASN A 150 2.48 -6.58 3.02
C ASN A 150 3.64 -6.12 2.15
N SER A 151 3.36 -5.58 0.96
CA SER A 151 4.40 -5.08 0.05
C SER A 151 5.15 -3.89 0.66
N LEU A 152 4.46 -2.94 1.28
CA LEU A 152 5.11 -1.78 1.89
C LEU A 152 5.77 -2.07 3.24
N TYR A 153 5.44 -3.19 3.90
CA TYR A 153 5.88 -3.48 5.26
C TYR A 153 7.40 -3.26 5.48
N PRO A 154 8.32 -3.77 4.62
CA PRO A 154 9.76 -3.55 4.79
C PRO A 154 10.18 -2.07 4.79
N LEU A 155 9.38 -1.19 4.17
CA LEU A 155 9.63 0.25 4.03
C LEU A 155 8.93 1.09 5.12
N THR A 156 8.23 0.45 6.06
CA THR A 156 7.55 1.12 7.18
C THR A 156 8.42 1.23 8.42
N LYS A 157 8.10 2.20 9.29
CA LYS A 157 8.76 2.35 10.60
C LYS A 157 8.65 1.07 11.43
N ALA A 158 7.51 0.39 11.36
CA ALA A 158 7.28 -0.88 12.03
C ALA A 158 8.14 -2.01 11.44
N GLY A 159 8.21 -2.11 10.10
CA GLY A 159 9.08 -3.08 9.43
C GLY A 159 10.55 -2.87 9.76
N PHE A 160 11.00 -1.62 9.82
CA PHE A 160 12.36 -1.31 10.29
C PHE A 160 12.58 -1.76 11.73
N GLN A 161 11.72 -1.38 12.67
CA GLN A 161 11.86 -1.78 14.08
C GLN A 161 11.87 -3.31 14.28
N ALA A 162 11.12 -4.04 13.46
CA ALA A 162 11.08 -5.51 13.49
C ALA A 162 12.28 -6.16 12.78
N SER A 163 13.09 -5.40 12.04
CA SER A 163 14.24 -5.91 11.29
C SER A 163 15.51 -6.00 12.15
N PRO A 164 16.50 -6.84 11.77
CA PRO A 164 17.76 -6.98 12.51
C PRO A 164 18.55 -5.66 12.70
N CYS A 165 18.36 -4.68 11.81
CA CYS A 165 19.05 -3.39 11.83
C CYS A 165 18.26 -2.26 12.50
N GLY A 166 16.96 -2.45 12.77
CA GLY A 166 16.16 -1.46 13.51
C GLY A 166 16.03 -1.76 15.00
N ALA A 167 16.46 -2.95 15.44
CA ALA A 167 16.52 -3.34 16.83
C ALA A 167 17.74 -2.74 17.56
N GLY A 168 17.81 -1.41 17.63
CA GLY A 168 18.56 -0.74 18.69
C GLY A 168 17.82 -0.86 20.02
N GLY A 169 17.80 -2.05 20.65
CA GLY A 169 17.37 -2.20 22.05
C GLY A 169 16.39 -3.32 22.43
N GLY A 170 16.15 -4.33 21.58
CA GLY A 170 15.25 -5.44 21.91
C GLY A 170 15.98 -6.79 21.98
N LEU A 171 16.57 -7.10 23.14
CA LEU A 171 17.04 -8.43 23.58
C LEU A 171 17.51 -9.40 22.46
N SER A 172 18.66 -9.12 21.82
CA SER A 172 19.37 -10.19 21.12
C SER A 172 19.84 -11.23 22.15
N ARG A 173 19.77 -12.51 21.82
CA ARG A 173 20.30 -13.62 22.64
C ARG A 173 21.78 -13.43 22.99
N ASP A 174 22.49 -12.61 22.22
CA ASP A 174 23.91 -12.28 22.43
C ASP A 174 24.14 -11.30 23.61
N ASN A 175 23.08 -10.70 24.15
CA ASN A 175 23.14 -9.77 25.30
C ASN A 175 22.57 -10.37 26.59
N MET A 176 22.14 -11.64 26.59
CA MET A 176 21.83 -12.37 27.81
C MET A 176 23.09 -13.13 28.21
N GLY A 177 23.91 -12.47 29.04
CA GLY A 177 25.12 -13.04 29.59
C GLY A 177 24.89 -14.49 30.03
N TYR A 178 25.83 -15.35 29.64
CA TYR A 178 25.90 -16.73 30.09
C TYR A 178 25.75 -16.77 31.63
N LEU A 179 24.64 -17.35 32.09
CA LEU A 179 24.52 -17.92 33.43
C LEU A 179 24.99 -19.38 33.38
#